data_AF-A0A6M0L3C5-F1
#
_entry.id   AF-A0A6M0L3C5-F1
#
_cell.length_a   1.000
_cell.length_b   1.000
_cell.length_c   1.000
_cell.angle_alpha   90.00
_cell.angle_beta   90.00
_cell.angle_gamma   90.00
#
_symmetry.space_group_name_H-M   'P 1'
#
loop_
_entity.id
_entity.type
_entity.pdbx_description
1 polymer ?
#
loop_
_entity_poly.entity_id
_entity_poly.type
_entity_poly.pdbx_seq_one_letter_code
_entity_poly.pdbx_strand_id
1 'polypeptide(L)'
;MYRHTQEALNGLKTEIKACKKYADLATQQAQKGNVGSAIQFLEIAQTAKTCANQAHEALWDLSKGQLSDEAFDRFCEAETLSQVINKAHKAIQQART
;
A
#
# COMPACT_ATOMS: atom_id res chain seq x y z
N MET A 1 -15.56 -1.33 8.81
CA MET A 1 -16.02 -0.23 7.94
C MET A 1 -15.86 1.07 8.74
N TYR A 2 -15.06 2.01 8.24
CA TYR A 2 -14.76 3.27 8.92
C TYR A 2 -16.02 4.12 9.12
N ARG A 3 -16.13 4.83 10.26
CA ARG A 3 -17.32 5.63 10.59
C ARG A 3 -17.02 7.13 10.62
N HIS A 4 -15.76 7.49 10.85
CA HIS A 4 -15.32 8.88 10.91
C HIS A 4 -14.13 9.14 9.98
N THR A 5 -14.06 10.35 9.42
CA THR A 5 -12.99 10.79 8.51
C THR A 5 -11.60 10.59 9.10
N GLN A 6 -11.42 10.87 10.39
CA GLN A 6 -10.14 10.69 11.08
C GLN A 6 -9.74 9.21 11.18
N GLU A 7 -10.70 8.30 11.39
CA GLU A 7 -10.42 6.86 11.42
C GLU A 7 -10.00 6.37 10.03
N ALA A 8 -10.71 6.80 8.98
CA ALA A 8 -10.38 6.46 7.60
C ALA A 8 -8.97 6.98 7.23
N LEU A 9 -8.63 8.22 7.60
CA LEU A 9 -7.30 8.79 7.37
C LEU A 9 -6.21 8.02 8.13
N ASN A 10 -6.44 7.66 9.40
CA ASN A 10 -5.47 6.89 10.18
C ASN A 10 -5.29 5.47 9.62
N GLY A 11 -6.37 4.84 9.17
CA GLY A 11 -6.34 3.57 8.45
C GLY A 11 -5.51 3.69 7.18
N LEU A 12 -5.81 4.68 6.33
CA LEU A 12 -5.09 4.94 5.09
C LEU A 12 -3.59 5.10 5.31
N LYS A 13 -3.18 5.93 6.29
CA LYS A 13 -1.77 6.12 6.66
C LYS A 13 -1.09 4.81 7.08
N THR A 14 -1.79 4.00 7.87
CA THR A 14 -1.27 2.72 8.37
C THR A 14 -1.04 1.75 7.23
N GLU A 15 -2.02 1.65 6.33
CA GLU A 15 -1.97 0.70 5.22
C GLU A 15 -1.01 1.14 4.10
N ILE A 16 -0.87 2.44 3.82
CA ILE A 16 0.20 2.98 2.96
C ILE A 16 1.57 2.55 3.49
N LYS A 17 1.81 2.78 4.79
CA LYS A 17 3.09 2.45 5.43
C LYS A 17 3.37 0.95 5.37
N ALA A 18 2.35 0.13 5.65
CA ALA A 18 2.46 -1.32 5.58
C ALA A 18 2.78 -1.79 4.14
N CYS A 19 2.01 -1.32 3.15
CA CYS A 19 2.22 -1.66 1.74
C CYS A 19 3.64 -1.35 1.29
N LYS A 20 4.13 -0.13 1.55
CA LYS A 20 5.51 0.28 1.20
C LYS A 20 6.56 -0.58 1.91
N LYS A 21 6.41 -0.80 3.22
CA LYS A 21 7.34 -1.62 4.01
C LYS A 21 7.45 -3.04 3.46
N TYR A 22 6.31 -3.69 3.20
CA TYR A 22 6.31 -5.08 2.75
C TYR A 22 6.74 -5.23 1.30
N ALA A 23 6.44 -4.27 0.43
CA ALA A 23 6.97 -4.25 -0.94
C ALA A 23 8.50 -4.06 -0.96
N ASP A 24 9.05 -3.24 -0.07
CA ASP A 24 10.49 -3.09 0.09
C ASP A 24 11.14 -4.38 0.60
N LEU A 25 10.57 -5.02 1.63
CA LEU A 25 11.02 -6.33 2.11
C LEU A 25 10.96 -7.40 1.02
N ALA A 26 9.90 -7.42 0.20
CA ALA A 26 9.80 -8.32 -0.95
C ALA A 26 10.95 -8.11 -1.94
N THR A 27 11.26 -6.85 -2.25
CA THR A 27 12.37 -6.48 -3.13
C THR A 27 13.72 -6.91 -2.57
N GLN A 28 13.97 -6.66 -1.28
CA GLN A 28 15.20 -7.07 -0.60
C GLN A 28 15.38 -8.59 -0.58
N GLN A 29 14.31 -9.35 -0.35
CA GLN A 29 14.39 -10.82 -0.38
C GLN A 29 14.62 -11.35 -1.79
N ALA A 30 14.00 -10.75 -2.81
CA ALA A 30 14.24 -11.09 -4.20
C ALA A 30 15.72 -10.89 -4.58
N GLN A 31 16.32 -9.76 -4.19
CA GLN A 31 17.74 -9.47 -4.43
C GLN A 31 18.69 -10.46 -3.74
N LYS A 32 18.26 -11.09 -2.64
CA LYS A 32 19.00 -12.15 -1.93
C LYS A 32 18.79 -13.54 -2.53
N GLY A 33 17.98 -13.68 -3.58
CA GLY A 33 17.59 -14.97 -4.17
C GLY A 33 16.52 -15.71 -3.37
N ASN A 34 15.99 -15.13 -2.29
CA ASN A 34 14.97 -15.74 -1.43
C ASN A 34 13.57 -15.52 -2.01
N VAL A 35 13.32 -16.10 -3.19
CA VAL A 35 12.10 -15.87 -3.98
C VAL A 35 10.83 -16.25 -3.21
N GLY A 36 10.83 -17.34 -2.44
CA GLY A 36 9.66 -17.77 -1.65
C GLY A 36 9.22 -16.71 -0.63
N SER A 37 10.16 -16.21 0.18
CA SER A 37 9.88 -15.14 1.14
C SER A 37 9.52 -13.82 0.46
N ALA A 38 10.11 -13.54 -0.70
CA ALA A 38 9.77 -12.35 -1.47
C ALA A 38 8.29 -12.35 -1.93
N ILE A 39 7.78 -13.50 -2.37
CA ILE A 39 6.36 -13.65 -2.73
C ILE A 39 5.46 -13.42 -1.51
N GLN A 40 5.78 -14.03 -0.36
CA GLN A 40 5.00 -13.87 0.86
C GLN A 40 4.91 -12.39 1.29
N PHE A 41 6.02 -11.65 1.23
CA PHE A 41 6.00 -10.22 1.52
C PHE A 41 5.22 -9.41 0.48
N LEU A 42 5.28 -9.79 -0.81
CA LEU A 42 4.48 -9.13 -1.84
C LEU A 42 2.97 -9.34 -1.62
N GLU A 43 2.55 -10.54 -1.22
CA GLU A 43 1.15 -10.83 -0.90
C GLU A 43 0.65 -9.96 0.26
N ILE A 44 1.45 -9.81 1.33
CA ILE A 44 1.12 -8.91 2.44
C ILE A 44 1.00 -7.45 1.95
N ALA A 45 1.91 -7.01 1.08
CA ALA A 45 1.85 -5.66 0.51
C ALA A 45 0.58 -5.45 -0.34
N GLN A 46 0.16 -6.47 -1.10
CA GLN A 46 -1.08 -6.44 -1.88
C GLN A 46 -2.32 -6.40 -0.98
N THR A 47 -2.34 -7.14 0.12
CA THR A 47 -3.41 -7.04 1.13
C THR A 47 -3.46 -5.64 1.73
N ALA A 48 -2.32 -5.07 2.14
CA ALA A 48 -2.27 -3.70 2.65
C ALA A 48 -2.74 -2.67 1.61
N LYS A 49 -2.41 -2.84 0.32
CA LYS A 49 -2.96 -2.00 -0.75
C LYS A 49 -4.48 -2.11 -0.83
N THR A 50 -5.06 -3.30 -0.73
CA THR A 50 -6.52 -3.48 -0.72
C THR A 50 -7.16 -2.78 0.47
N CYS A 51 -6.57 -2.90 1.67
CA CYS A 51 -7.02 -2.17 2.86
C CYS A 51 -6.89 -0.64 2.69
N ALA A 52 -5.79 -0.17 2.11
CA ALA A 52 -5.59 1.23 1.78
C ALA A 52 -6.67 1.74 0.82
N ASN A 53 -7.02 0.97 -0.22
CA ASN A 53 -8.11 1.32 -1.12
C ASN A 53 -9.46 1.42 -0.39
N GLN A 54 -9.76 0.51 0.55
CA GLN A 54 -10.99 0.60 1.34
C GLN A 54 -11.02 1.86 2.22
N ALA A 55 -9.88 2.23 2.82
CA ALA A 55 -9.74 3.45 3.61
C ALA A 55 -9.81 4.71 2.74
N HIS A 56 -9.27 4.65 1.52
CA HIS A 56 -9.29 5.72 0.53
C HIS A 56 -10.72 6.06 0.10
N GLU A 57 -11.50 5.05 -0.30
CA GLU A 57 -12.92 5.24 -0.65
C GLU A 57 -13.72 5.77 0.53
N ALA A 58 -13.54 5.19 1.72
CA ALA A 58 -14.23 5.67 2.92
C ALA A 58 -13.86 7.12 3.26
N LEU A 59 -12.60 7.51 3.09
CA LEU A 59 -12.14 8.88 3.32
C LEU A 59 -12.78 9.86 2.34
N TRP A 60 -12.89 9.48 1.05
CA TRP A 60 -13.58 10.27 0.04
C TRP A 60 -15.06 10.48 0.39
N ASP A 61 -15.77 9.39 0.70
CA ASP A 61 -17.19 9.43 1.01
C ASP A 61 -17.51 10.24 2.29
N LEU A 62 -16.74 10.00 3.36
CA LEU A 62 -16.97 10.65 4.66
C LEU A 62 -16.58 12.14 4.64
N SER A 63 -15.58 12.51 3.84
CA SER A 63 -15.19 13.92 3.66
C SER A 63 -16.11 14.69 2.71
N LYS A 64 -16.99 14.00 1.96
CA LYS A 64 -17.83 14.59 0.91
C LYS A 64 -16.98 15.39 -0.10
N GLY A 65 -15.79 14.88 -0.41
CA GLY A 65 -14.83 15.53 -1.30
C GLY A 65 -14.06 16.72 -0.71
N GLN A 66 -14.19 16.98 0.59
CA GLN A 66 -13.49 18.07 1.29
C GLN A 66 -12.36 17.53 2.17
N LEU A 67 -11.18 17.37 1.58
CA LEU A 67 -9.98 16.91 2.28
C LEU A 67 -9.16 18.10 2.78
N SER A 68 -8.59 17.98 3.97
CA SER A 68 -7.48 18.86 4.39
C SER A 68 -6.24 18.55 3.55
N ASP A 69 -5.28 19.46 3.51
CA ASP A 69 -4.01 19.26 2.78
C ASP A 69 -3.32 17.95 3.17
N GLU A 70 -3.25 17.67 4.47
CA GLU A 70 -2.66 16.42 4.96
C GLU A 70 -3.42 15.18 4.48
N ALA A 71 -4.76 15.23 4.48
CA ALA A 71 -5.58 14.12 4.02
C ALA A 71 -5.45 13.93 2.50
N PHE A 72 -5.39 15.03 1.74
CA PHE A 72 -5.19 15.03 0.31
C PHE A 72 -3.82 14.44 -0.08
N ASP A 73 -2.75 14.79 0.63
CA ASP A 73 -1.42 14.21 0.39
C ASP A 73 -1.43 12.69 0.54
N ARG A 74 -2.06 12.18 1.61
CA ARG A 74 -2.17 10.73 1.84
C ARG A 74 -3.09 10.05 0.83
N PHE A 75 -4.13 10.74 0.38
CA PHE A 75 -5.03 10.28 -0.66
C PHE A 75 -4.27 10.04 -1.97
N CYS A 76 -3.56 11.06 -2.47
CA CYS A 76 -2.72 10.94 -3.66
C CYS A 76 -1.61 9.89 -3.49
N GLU A 77 -1.00 9.81 -2.31
CA GLU A 77 0.02 8.80 -2.03
C GLU A 77 -0.51 7.36 -2.19
N ALA A 78 -1.75 7.10 -1.77
CA ALA A 78 -2.37 5.79 -1.91
C ALA A 78 -2.54 5.35 -3.38
N GLU A 79 -2.87 6.28 -4.27
CA GLU A 79 -3.02 6.00 -5.71
C GLU A 79 -1.72 5.53 -6.35
N THR A 80 -0.56 5.91 -5.79
CA THR A 80 0.76 5.48 -6.27
C THR A 80 1.15 4.07 -5.83
N LEU A 81 0.42 3.43 -4.90
CA LEU A 81 0.80 2.12 -4.35
C LEU A 81 0.85 1.02 -5.42
N SER A 82 0.08 1.15 -6.52
CA SER A 82 0.19 0.23 -7.65
C SER A 82 1.61 0.22 -8.26
N GLN A 83 2.28 1.37 -8.31
CA GLN A 83 3.66 1.46 -8.81
C GLN A 83 4.64 0.79 -7.85
N VAL A 84 4.41 0.91 -6.55
CA VAL A 84 5.21 0.26 -5.49
C VAL A 84 5.13 -1.26 -5.63
N ILE A 85 3.91 -1.81 -5.75
CA ILE A 85 3.69 -3.25 -5.96
C ILE A 85 4.35 -3.74 -7.26
N ASN A 86 4.20 -2.99 -8.35
CA ASN A 86 4.76 -3.36 -9.64
C ASN A 86 6.30 -3.42 -9.63
N LYS A 87 6.96 -2.52 -8.89
CA LYS A 87 8.42 -2.56 -8.70
C LYS A 87 8.87 -3.83 -7.98
N ALA A 88 8.20 -4.18 -6.86
CA ALA A 88 8.51 -5.40 -6.11
C ALA A 88 8.25 -6.67 -6.95
N HIS A 89 7.15 -6.71 -7.69
CA HIS A 89 6.85 -7.81 -8.62
C HIS A 89 7.95 -8.00 -9.69
N LYS A 90 8.42 -6.91 -10.31
CA LYS A 90 9.52 -6.95 -11.29
C LYS A 90 10.81 -7.49 -10.68
N ALA A 91 11.17 -7.08 -9.46
CA ALA A 91 12.35 -7.59 -8.77
C ALA A 91 12.27 -9.11 -8.54
N ILE A 92 11.09 -9.61 -8.16
CA ILE A 92 10.85 -11.05 -7.99
C ILE A 92 10.98 -11.79 -9.32
N GLN A 93 10.45 -11.25 -10.42
CA GLN A 93 10.60 -11.86 -11.75
C GLN A 93 12.06 -11.97 -12.16
N GLN A 94 12.84 -10.90 -11.96
CA GLN A 94 14.28 -10.88 -12.27
C GLN A 94 15.05 -11.92 -11.44
N ALA A 95 14.73 -12.08 -10.16
CA ALA A 95 15.39 -13.06 -9.29
C ALA A 95 15.08 -14.52 -9.62
N ARG A 96 14.07 -14.79 -10.46
CA ARG A 96 13.72 -16.13 -10.95
C ARG A 96 14.39 -16.50 -12.28
N THR A 97 15.02 -15.52 -12.94
CA THR A 97 15.66 -15.68 -14.25
C THR A 97 17.11 -16.05 -14.07
#